data_AF-A0A359BBM6-F1
#
_entry.id   AF-A0A359BBM6-F1
#
_cell.length_a   1.000
_cell.length_b   1.000
_cell.length_c   1.000
_cell.angle_alpha   90.00
_cell.angle_beta   90.00
_cell.angle_gamma   90.00
#
_symmetry.space_group_name_H-M   'P 1'
#
loop_
_entity.id
_entity.type
_entity.pdbx_description
1 polymer ?
#
loop_
_entity_poly.entity_id
_entity_poly.type
_entity_poly.pdbx_seq_one_letter_code
_entity_poly.pdbx_strand_id
1 'polypeptide(L)'
;MNKERVPIVIELKTYKGNFYTLAKEVNKCLKSIKNKKSVTLISFDPRALLFFSFKKEYTTGLLICQKRLDILAFRHFFSYLDVEFSLLDNKKVASFARKKVVNVWTIRNLDELSKVRKRIDMVTFELLKEEDLKLVKEASRRWID
;
A
#
# COMPACT_ATOMS: atom_id res chain seq x y z
N MET A 1 -7.14 -10.99 -15.95
CA MET A 1 -7.92 -9.75 -16.14
C MET A 1 -9.13 -9.74 -15.20
N ASN A 2 -9.02 -9.11 -14.03
CA ASN A 2 -10.19 -8.82 -13.20
C ASN A 2 -10.92 -7.63 -13.82
N LYS A 3 -12.07 -7.89 -14.45
CA LYS A 3 -13.07 -6.87 -14.82
C LYS A 3 -13.39 -6.08 -13.55
N GLU A 4 -12.90 -4.84 -13.50
CA GLU A 4 -13.11 -3.80 -12.48
C GLU A 4 -13.77 -4.28 -11.18
N ARG A 5 -12.98 -4.89 -10.30
CA ARG A 5 -13.32 -4.96 -8.88
C ARG A 5 -12.33 -4.07 -8.16
N VAL A 6 -12.81 -2.93 -7.69
CA VAL A 6 -12.06 -2.05 -6.78
C VAL A 6 -11.56 -2.91 -5.62
N PRO A 7 -10.25 -3.02 -5.39
CA PRO A 7 -9.73 -3.82 -4.29
C PRO A 7 -10.22 -3.22 -2.97
N ILE A 8 -10.68 -4.08 -2.05
CA ILE A 8 -11.01 -3.64 -0.70
C ILE A 8 -9.70 -3.47 0.05
N VAL A 9 -9.42 -2.25 0.49
CA VAL A 9 -8.24 -1.94 1.32
C VAL A 9 -8.69 -1.89 2.77
N ILE A 10 -8.02 -2.66 3.64
CA ILE A 10 -8.28 -2.69 5.07
C ILE A 10 -6.99 -2.33 5.79
N GLU A 11 -7.03 -1.24 6.56
CA GLU A 11 -5.92 -0.85 7.41
C GLU A 11 -6.00 -1.51 8.79
N LEU A 12 -4.94 -2.21 9.20
CA LEU A 12 -4.77 -2.77 10.53
C LEU A 12 -4.13 -1.71 11.43
N LYS A 13 -4.95 -1.01 12.22
CA LYS A 13 -4.47 -0.05 13.22
C LYS A 13 -4.31 -0.73 14.58
N THR A 14 -3.07 -0.92 15.01
CA THR A 14 -2.76 -1.53 16.30
C THR A 14 -2.91 -0.51 17.44
N TYR A 15 -3.30 -0.99 18.62
CA TYR A 15 -3.45 -0.20 19.82
C TYR A 15 -2.94 -0.99 21.03
N LYS A 16 -2.11 -0.34 21.86
CA LYS A 16 -1.53 -0.94 23.08
C LYS A 16 -0.96 -2.36 22.89
N GLY A 17 -0.22 -2.58 21.79
CA GLY A 17 0.44 -3.86 21.52
C GLY A 17 -0.48 -5.01 21.10
N ASN A 18 -1.76 -4.76 20.80
CA ASN A 18 -2.74 -5.79 20.43
C ASN A 18 -2.55 -6.41 19.02
N PHE A 19 -1.38 -6.27 18.38
CA PHE A 19 -1.15 -6.58 16.97
C PHE A 19 -1.56 -8.01 16.58
N TYR A 20 -1.25 -8.99 17.43
CA TYR A 20 -1.57 -10.39 17.16
C TYR A 20 -3.06 -10.68 17.32
N THR A 21 -3.68 -10.17 18.39
CA THR A 21 -5.13 -10.30 18.63
C THR A 21 -5.92 -9.64 17.51
N LEU A 22 -5.55 -8.41 17.11
CA LEU A 22 -6.15 -7.71 15.98
C LEU A 22 -6.07 -8.55 14.70
N ALA A 23 -4.88 -9.06 14.36
CA ALA A 23 -4.69 -9.86 13.16
C ALA A 23 -5.53 -11.14 13.17
N LYS A 24 -5.64 -11.81 14.32
CA LYS A 24 -6.49 -13.00 14.46
C LYS A 24 -7.97 -12.70 14.25
N GLU A 25 -8.49 -11.65 14.89
CA GLU A 25 -9.92 -11.30 14.77
C GLU A 25 -10.25 -10.86 13.33
N VAL A 26 -9.41 -10.04 12.71
CA VAL A 26 -9.57 -9.67 11.29
C VAL A 26 -9.55 -10.93 10.41
N ASN A 27 -8.64 -11.87 10.63
CA ASN A 27 -8.59 -13.11 9.85
C ASN A 27 -9.86 -13.96 10.01
N LYS A 28 -10.52 -13.93 11.17
CA LYS A 28 -11.81 -14.59 11.35
C LYS A 28 -12.89 -13.89 10.53
N CYS A 29 -12.97 -12.55 10.57
CA CYS A 29 -13.92 -11.76 9.80
C CYS A 29 -13.77 -11.98 8.29
N LEU A 30 -12.53 -12.09 7.80
CA LEU A 30 -12.24 -12.27 6.38
C LEU A 30 -12.33 -13.72 5.89
N LYS A 31 -12.63 -14.69 6.78
CA LYS A 31 -12.62 -16.12 6.44
C LYS A 31 -13.66 -16.49 5.38
N SER A 32 -14.78 -15.78 5.32
CA SER A 32 -15.88 -16.02 4.37
C SER A 32 -15.61 -15.44 2.97
N ILE A 33 -14.57 -14.62 2.80
CA ILE A 33 -14.25 -14.00 1.51
C ILE A 33 -13.67 -15.06 0.58
N LYS A 34 -14.41 -15.37 -0.49
CA LYS A 34 -14.00 -16.36 -1.51
C LYS A 34 -12.74 -15.91 -2.26
N ASN A 35 -12.73 -14.68 -2.78
CA ASN A 35 -11.57 -14.14 -3.49
C ASN A 35 -10.70 -13.31 -2.54
N LYS A 36 -9.83 -13.97 -1.77
CA LYS A 36 -8.94 -13.28 -0.81
C LYS A 36 -7.96 -12.30 -1.48
N LYS A 37 -7.65 -12.49 -2.77
CA LYS A 37 -6.79 -11.60 -3.55
C LYS A 37 -7.46 -10.27 -3.92
N SER A 38 -8.79 -10.15 -3.77
CA SER A 38 -9.47 -8.85 -3.90
C SER A 38 -9.36 -7.99 -2.64
N VAL A 39 -8.71 -8.47 -1.59
CA VAL A 39 -8.50 -7.75 -0.34
C VAL A 39 -7.02 -7.46 -0.16
N THR A 40 -6.74 -6.20 0.14
CA THR A 40 -5.40 -5.71 0.47
C THR A 40 -5.37 -5.26 1.93
N LEU A 41 -4.41 -5.78 2.68
CA LEU A 41 -4.20 -5.44 4.08
C LEU A 41 -3.01 -4.48 4.19
N ILE A 42 -3.20 -3.34 4.86
CA ILE A 42 -2.16 -2.32 5.06
C ILE A 42 -1.97 -1.99 6.54
N SER A 43 -0.77 -1.54 6.94
CA SER A 43 -0.49 -1.15 8.33
C SER A 43 0.85 -0.44 8.47
N PHE A 44 0.94 0.48 9.44
CA PHE A 44 2.20 1.00 9.97
C PHE A 44 2.88 0.06 10.99
N ASP A 45 2.19 -0.98 11.46
CA ASP A 45 2.74 -2.00 12.35
C ASP A 45 3.04 -3.28 11.57
N PRO A 46 4.31 -3.55 11.21
CA PRO A 46 4.66 -4.73 10.43
C PRO A 46 4.27 -6.03 11.14
N ARG A 47 4.16 -6.05 12.48
CA ARG A 47 3.85 -7.26 13.24
C ARG A 47 2.41 -7.74 13.00
N ALA A 48 1.46 -6.82 12.84
CA ALA A 48 0.08 -7.16 12.51
C ALA A 48 -0.03 -7.70 11.07
N LEU A 49 0.75 -7.14 10.13
CA LEU A 49 0.77 -7.60 8.74
C LEU A 49 1.51 -8.93 8.55
N LEU A 50 2.58 -9.19 9.31
CA LEU A 50 3.38 -10.42 9.20
C LEU A 50 2.53 -11.68 9.39
N PHE A 51 1.49 -11.61 10.23
CA PHE A 51 0.52 -12.69 10.39
C PHE A 51 -0.12 -13.13 9.06
N PHE A 52 -0.34 -12.19 8.13
CA PHE A 52 -0.95 -12.43 6.83
C PHE A 52 0.07 -12.68 5.72
N SER A 53 1.25 -12.03 5.79
CA SER A 53 2.26 -12.16 4.73
C SER A 53 2.79 -13.58 4.57
N PHE A 54 2.97 -14.31 5.67
CA PHE A 54 3.43 -15.71 5.63
C PHE A 54 2.39 -16.66 5.04
N LYS A 55 1.09 -16.34 5.14
CA LYS A 55 0.01 -17.16 4.57
C LYS A 55 -0.13 -16.98 3.06
N LYS A 56 0.33 -15.85 2.51
CA LYS A 56 0.25 -15.49 1.09
C LYS A 56 -1.17 -15.51 0.49
N GLU A 57 -2.22 -15.46 1.31
CA GLU A 57 -3.62 -15.48 0.86
C GLU A 57 -4.11 -14.09 0.43
N TYR A 58 -3.64 -13.05 1.10
CA TYR A 58 -4.00 -11.64 0.88
C TYR A 58 -2.82 -10.88 0.26
N THR A 59 -3.11 -9.75 -0.39
CA THR A 59 -2.09 -8.77 -0.73
C THR A 59 -1.75 -7.95 0.52
N THR A 60 -0.47 -7.69 0.78
CA THR A 60 -0.04 -6.94 1.97
C THR A 60 0.81 -5.74 1.59
N GLY A 61 0.46 -4.56 2.10
CA GLY A 61 1.17 -3.30 1.87
C GLY A 61 1.70 -2.72 3.18
N LEU A 62 3.00 -2.45 3.25
CA LEU A 62 3.57 -1.79 4.43
C LEU A 62 3.43 -0.27 4.27
N LEU A 63 2.68 0.36 5.19
CA LEU A 63 2.58 1.82 5.25
C LEU A 63 3.86 2.39 5.86
N ILE A 64 4.44 3.38 5.20
CA ILE A 64 5.69 4.02 5.65
C ILE A 64 5.56 5.53 5.56
N CYS A 65 5.90 6.20 6.65
CA CYS A 65 5.98 7.66 6.74
C CYS A 65 7.34 8.08 7.30
N GLN A 66 7.67 9.36 7.18
CA GLN A 66 8.94 9.91 7.64
C GLN A 66 9.19 9.62 9.13
N LYS A 67 8.14 9.65 9.95
CA LYS A 67 8.22 9.40 11.40
C LYS A 67 8.51 7.93 11.78
N ARG A 68 8.34 7.00 10.83
CA ARG A 68 8.46 5.55 11.07
C ARG A 68 9.35 4.89 10.02
N LEU A 69 10.43 5.56 9.61
CA LEU A 69 11.40 5.01 8.66
C LEU A 69 12.08 3.72 9.14
N ASP A 70 12.10 3.49 10.45
CA ASP A 70 12.61 2.26 11.08
C ASP A 70 11.95 1.00 10.51
N ILE A 71 10.65 1.03 10.25
CA ILE A 71 9.91 -0.15 9.79
C ILE A 71 10.22 -0.53 8.34
N LEU A 72 10.90 0.33 7.57
CA LEU A 72 11.37 0.02 6.21
C LEU A 72 12.36 -1.16 6.19
N ALA A 73 12.93 -1.52 7.33
CA ALA A 73 13.68 -2.77 7.52
C ALA A 73 12.86 -4.02 7.14
N PHE A 74 11.55 -4.00 7.37
CA PHE A 74 10.63 -5.12 7.12
C PHE A 74 10.08 -5.19 5.68
N ARG A 75 10.42 -4.24 4.80
CA ARG A 75 9.84 -4.08 3.45
C ARG A 75 9.76 -5.36 2.62
N HIS A 76 10.74 -6.26 2.78
CA HIS A 76 10.86 -7.45 1.94
C HIS A 76 9.81 -8.53 2.25
N PHE A 77 9.17 -8.47 3.41
CA PHE A 77 8.11 -9.40 3.81
C PHE A 77 6.75 -9.13 3.15
N PHE A 78 6.58 -7.96 2.53
CA PHE A 78 5.27 -7.52 2.03
C PHE A 78 5.24 -7.46 0.49
N SER A 79 4.01 -7.43 -0.04
CA SER A 79 3.74 -7.44 -1.48
C SER A 79 4.14 -6.10 -2.12
N TYR A 80 3.87 -4.99 -1.43
CA TYR A 80 4.19 -3.65 -1.91
C TYR A 80 4.51 -2.69 -0.74
N LEU A 81 5.05 -1.52 -1.08
CA LEU A 81 5.19 -0.41 -0.13
C LEU A 81 4.16 0.67 -0.41
N ASP A 82 3.62 1.26 0.65
CA ASP A 82 2.66 2.35 0.58
C ASP A 82 3.23 3.57 1.33
N VAL A 83 3.88 4.46 0.59
CA VAL A 83 4.84 5.43 1.16
C VAL A 83 4.36 6.87 1.09
N GLU A 84 4.69 7.64 2.11
CA GLU A 84 4.50 9.09 2.13
C GLU A 84 5.30 9.75 0.98
N PHE A 85 4.71 10.77 0.33
CA PHE A 85 5.32 11.52 -0.79
C PHE A 85 6.74 12.01 -0.50
N SER A 86 7.02 12.45 0.73
CA SER A 86 8.34 12.92 1.17
C SER A 86 9.44 11.84 1.09
N LEU A 87 9.07 10.56 0.98
CA LEU A 87 10.00 9.42 0.90
C LEU A 87 10.38 9.03 -0.52
N LEU A 88 9.91 9.74 -1.53
CA LEU A 88 10.11 9.37 -2.93
C LEU A 88 11.59 9.30 -3.35
N ASP A 89 12.43 10.14 -2.75
CA ASP A 89 13.88 10.18 -3.01
C ASP A 89 14.69 9.30 -2.04
N ASN A 90 14.02 8.58 -1.12
CA ASN A 90 14.70 7.68 -0.22
C ASN A 90 15.33 6.50 -1.00
N LYS A 91 16.65 6.33 -0.89
CA LYS A 91 17.41 5.28 -1.61
C LYS A 91 16.85 3.87 -1.43
N LYS A 92 16.34 3.52 -0.24
CA LYS A 92 15.78 2.19 0.03
C LYS A 92 14.42 2.00 -0.63
N VAL A 93 13.60 3.05 -0.69
CA VAL A 93 12.31 3.05 -1.43
C VAL A 93 12.57 2.96 -2.93
N ALA A 94 13.45 3.79 -3.47
CA ALA A 94 13.82 3.76 -4.89
C ALA A 94 14.41 2.39 -5.31
N SER A 95 15.25 1.79 -4.47
CA SER A 95 15.77 0.45 -4.70
C SER A 95 14.68 -0.63 -4.70
N PHE A 96 13.69 -0.51 -3.82
CA PHE A 96 12.55 -1.42 -3.76
C PHE A 96 11.67 -1.30 -5.01
N ALA A 97 11.36 -0.07 -5.43
CA ALA A 97 10.55 0.26 -6.60
C ALA A 97 11.09 -0.34 -7.92
N ARG A 98 12.39 -0.64 -7.99
CA ARG A 98 12.99 -1.31 -9.16
C ARG A 98 12.53 -2.76 -9.35
N LYS A 99 11.99 -3.40 -8.31
CA LYS A 99 11.67 -4.85 -8.31
C LYS A 99 10.26 -5.17 -7.83
N LYS A 100 9.63 -4.25 -7.12
CA LYS A 100 8.35 -4.46 -6.44
C LYS A 100 7.54 -3.18 -6.47
N VAL A 101 6.23 -3.36 -6.30
CA VAL A 101 5.23 -2.30 -6.40
C VAL A 101 5.40 -1.27 -5.28
N VAL A 102 5.30 0.01 -5.63
CA VAL A 102 5.22 1.14 -4.70
C VAL A 102 4.01 2.00 -5.00
N ASN A 103 3.16 2.21 -3.98
CA ASN A 103 2.13 3.24 -3.93
C ASN A 103 2.65 4.47 -3.18
N VAL A 104 2.24 5.67 -3.60
CA VAL A 104 2.54 6.93 -2.90
C VAL A 104 1.27 7.64 -2.44
N TRP A 105 1.27 8.11 -1.19
CA TRP A 105 0.20 8.90 -0.57
C TRP A 105 0.76 10.18 0.09
N THR A 106 0.00 11.25 0.30
CA THR A 106 -1.28 11.61 -0.33
C THR A 106 -0.97 12.75 -1.30
N ILE A 107 -1.09 12.50 -2.61
CA ILE A 107 -0.84 13.51 -3.64
C ILE A 107 -1.95 14.57 -3.61
N ARG A 108 -1.61 15.84 -3.42
CA ARG A 108 -2.57 16.93 -3.21
C ARG A 108 -2.84 17.80 -4.43
N ASN A 109 -1.93 17.80 -5.39
CA ASN A 109 -1.97 18.71 -6.53
C ASN A 109 -1.23 18.11 -7.75
N LEU A 110 -1.40 18.75 -8.90
CA LEU A 110 -0.81 18.30 -10.15
C LEU A 110 0.72 18.39 -10.17
N ASP A 111 1.32 19.32 -9.41
CA ASP A 111 2.77 19.44 -9.30
C ASP A 111 3.36 18.22 -8.57
N GLU A 112 2.77 17.81 -7.45
CA GLU A 112 3.13 16.58 -6.74
C GLU A 112 2.89 15.34 -7.62
N LEU A 113 1.75 15.29 -8.33
CA LEU A 113 1.43 14.19 -9.24
C LEU A 113 2.48 14.05 -10.35
N SER A 114 2.94 15.18 -10.91
CA SER A 114 3.97 15.20 -11.95
C SER A 114 5.30 14.61 -11.46
N LYS A 115 5.64 14.82 -10.18
CA LYS A 115 6.87 14.33 -9.55
C LYS A 115 6.86 12.83 -9.32
N VAL A 116 5.71 12.22 -9.05
CA VAL A 116 5.58 10.75 -8.87
C VAL A 116 5.36 10.00 -10.18
N ARG A 117 4.82 10.68 -11.19
CA ARG A 117 4.55 10.11 -12.51
C ARG A 117 5.82 9.42 -13.06
N LYS A 118 5.69 8.16 -13.51
CA LYS A 118 6.76 7.29 -14.04
C LYS A 118 7.76 6.74 -13.00
N ARG A 119 7.76 7.22 -11.75
CA ARG A 119 8.68 6.75 -10.69
C ARG A 119 8.10 5.62 -9.84
N ILE A 120 6.78 5.58 -9.71
CA ILE A 120 6.05 4.63 -8.88
C ILE A 120 4.98 3.91 -9.69
N ASP A 121 4.28 2.99 -9.05
CA ASP A 121 3.31 2.14 -9.72
C ASP A 121 1.87 2.59 -9.50
N MET A 122 1.60 3.18 -8.34
CA MET A 122 0.28 3.62 -7.91
C MET A 122 0.36 4.94 -7.14
N VAL A 123 -0.73 5.72 -7.17
CA VAL A 123 -0.91 6.89 -6.32
C VAL A 123 -2.27 6.88 -5.63
N THR A 124 -2.28 7.30 -4.37
CA THR A 124 -3.47 7.79 -3.66
C THR A 124 -3.37 9.30 -3.51
N PHE A 125 -4.50 9.97 -3.67
CA PHE A 125 -4.55 11.42 -3.83
C PHE A 125 -5.70 12.01 -3.02
N GLU A 126 -5.60 13.29 -2.72
CA GLU A 126 -6.64 14.11 -2.11
C GLU A 126 -6.69 15.46 -2.83
N LEU A 127 -7.82 16.16 -2.74
CA LEU A 127 -8.00 17.53 -3.27
C LEU A 127 -7.86 17.71 -4.80
N LEU A 128 -7.58 16.65 -5.56
CA LEU A 128 -7.69 16.66 -7.02
C LEU A 128 -9.15 16.61 -7.47
N LYS A 129 -9.44 17.23 -8.61
CA LYS A 129 -10.79 17.33 -9.17
C LYS A 129 -11.08 16.17 -10.12
N GLU A 130 -12.36 16.02 -10.47
CA GLU A 130 -12.79 15.00 -11.43
C GLU A 130 -12.07 15.11 -12.79
N GLU A 131 -11.84 16.34 -13.26
CA GLU A 131 -11.08 16.63 -14.48
C GLU A 131 -9.62 16.11 -14.45
N ASP A 132 -9.03 15.99 -13.26
CA ASP A 132 -7.65 15.50 -13.07
C ASP A 132 -7.54 13.97 -13.07
N LEU A 133 -8.67 13.25 -12.97
CA LEU A 133 -8.66 11.78 -12.80
C LEU A 133 -7.99 11.05 -13.95
N LYS A 134 -8.01 11.61 -15.17
CA LYS A 134 -7.27 11.04 -16.30
C LYS A 134 -5.76 11.03 -16.04
N LEU A 135 -5.23 12.10 -15.47
CA LEU A 135 -3.81 12.24 -15.13
C LEU A 135 -3.43 11.32 -13.96
N VAL A 136 -4.31 11.14 -12.99
CA VAL A 136 -4.13 10.18 -11.90
C VAL A 136 -4.06 8.75 -12.44
N LYS A 137 -5.00 8.36 -13.30
CA LYS A 137 -4.98 7.04 -13.96
C LYS A 137 -3.70 6.84 -14.78
N GLU A 138 -3.19 7.90 -15.39
CA GLU A 138 -1.90 7.90 -16.10
C GLU A 138 -0.68 7.70 -15.18
N ALA A 139 -0.74 8.20 -13.95
CA ALA A 139 0.31 8.01 -12.96
C ALA A 139 0.30 6.60 -12.34
N SER A 140 -0.87 5.96 -12.23
CA SER A 140 -1.07 4.63 -11.61
C SER A 140 -0.98 3.44 -12.58
N ARG A 141 -0.17 3.53 -13.66
CA ARG A 141 -0.24 2.61 -14.80
C ARG A 141 0.48 1.26 -14.66
N ARG A 142 1.26 1.00 -13.60
CA ARG A 142 2.14 -0.18 -13.54
C ARG A 142 1.63 -1.36 -12.73
N TRP A 143 0.45 -1.28 -12.11
CA TRP A 143 -0.14 -2.42 -11.41
C TRP A 143 -1.04 -3.26 -12.32
N ILE A 144 -0.45 -3.79 -13.40
CA ILE A 144 -1.10 -4.74 -14.31
C ILE A 144 -0.11 -5.88 -14.56
N ASP A 145 -0.07 -6.82 -13.63
CA ASP A 145 0.38 -8.21 -13.88
C ASP A 145 -0.81 -9.14 -13.60
#